data_AF-A0A4R5FHA0-F1
#
_entry.id   AF-A0A4R5FHA0-F1
#
_cell.length_a   1.000
_cell.length_b   1.000
_cell.length_c   1.000
_cell.angle_alpha   90.00
_cell.angle_beta   90.00
_cell.angle_gamma   90.00
#
_symmetry.space_group_name_H-M   'P 1'
#
loop_
_entity.id
_entity.type
_entity.pdbx_description
1 polymer ?
#
loop_
_entity_poly.entity_id
_entity_poly.type
_entity_poly.pdbx_seq_one_letter_code
_entity_poly.pdbx_strand_id
1 'polypeptide(L)'
;MRYFTLIALFTLFSCGNKEDILLPKANITIVKNVDDLSPIYIFFRTKGKDTLAEVNRKNSIISTNWILNVDKRLPLRIAIPEIMKLQQKKREEKAHKNEKAENYYSYADTIGKNVAFIPFTNVYYKLENPKSGVVVFFTKNNEILVDSIAVKREELQTYLNKLPSNTSNQCVFCFDKNVTFGSYIQDKIFINSLKLSSSEFNMKYEEFVY
;
A
#
# COMPACT_ATOMS: atom_id res chain seq x y z
N MET A 1 37.02 -1.45 43.87
CA MET A 1 36.95 -2.00 42.49
C MET A 1 36.32 -3.41 42.49
N ARG A 2 35.11 -3.60 43.04
CA ARG A 2 34.41 -4.91 43.04
C ARG A 2 32.94 -4.84 42.60
N TYR A 3 32.43 -3.65 42.29
CA TYR A 3 31.02 -3.44 41.92
C TYR A 3 30.82 -3.02 40.45
N PHE A 4 31.89 -2.72 39.71
CA PHE A 4 31.79 -2.36 38.28
C PHE A 4 31.35 -3.53 37.40
N THR A 5 31.64 -4.76 37.81
CA THR A 5 31.20 -5.98 37.11
C THR A 5 29.70 -6.24 37.21
N LEU A 6 29.01 -5.72 38.24
CA LEU A 6 27.56 -5.90 38.38
C LEU A 6 26.75 -4.97 37.45
N ILE A 7 27.27 -3.77 37.15
CA ILE A 7 26.59 -2.79 36.30
C ILE A 7 26.64 -3.19 34.82
N ALA A 8 27.70 -3.89 34.40
CA ALA A 8 27.86 -4.39 33.04
C ALA A 8 26.90 -5.55 32.68
N LEU A 9 26.28 -6.20 33.68
CA LEU A 9 25.38 -7.35 33.44
C LEU A 9 23.95 -6.93 33.09
N PHE A 10 23.54 -5.69 33.40
CA PHE A 10 22.18 -5.20 33.15
C PHE A 10 21.98 -4.55 31.77
N THR A 11 23.05 -4.33 30.99
CA THR A 11 22.95 -3.66 29.68
C THR A 11 22.77 -4.62 28.49
N LEU A 12 22.80 -5.94 28.73
CA LEU A 12 22.74 -6.96 27.66
C LEU A 12 21.32 -7.49 27.37
N PHE A 13 20.30 -7.05 28.11
CA PHE A 13 18.91 -7.47 27.90
C PHE A 13 18.06 -6.49 27.06
N SER A 14 18.68 -5.73 26.16
CA SER A 14 17.92 -5.07 25.08
C SER A 14 17.80 -6.01 23.88
N CYS A 15 17.26 -7.20 24.10
CA CYS A 15 16.60 -7.95 23.04
C CYS A 15 15.19 -7.36 22.90
N GLY A 16 15.11 -6.14 22.37
CA GLY A 16 13.85 -5.67 21.82
C GLY A 16 13.44 -6.68 20.75
N ASN A 17 12.23 -7.22 20.85
CA ASN A 17 11.69 -8.16 19.88
C ASN A 17 12.01 -7.63 18.48
N LYS A 18 12.91 -8.28 17.74
CA LYS A 18 13.17 -7.93 16.35
C LYS A 18 11.95 -8.38 15.57
N GLU A 19 11.04 -7.44 15.38
CA GLU A 19 9.81 -7.70 14.65
C GLU A 19 10.14 -7.67 13.16
N ASP A 20 10.31 -8.85 12.58
CA ASP A 20 10.57 -8.98 11.16
C ASP A 20 9.31 -8.64 10.36
N ILE A 21 9.41 -7.65 9.48
CA ILE A 21 8.36 -7.31 8.52
C ILE A 21 8.62 -7.98 7.18
N LEU A 22 7.61 -8.67 6.64
CA LEU A 22 7.72 -9.27 5.32
C LEU A 22 7.18 -8.32 4.26
N LEU A 23 8.07 -7.65 3.53
CA LEU A 23 7.67 -6.74 2.46
C LEU A 23 7.03 -7.48 1.26
N PRO A 24 6.08 -6.84 0.56
CA PRO A 24 5.63 -7.26 -0.76
C PRO A 24 6.81 -7.42 -1.73
N LYS A 25 6.64 -8.23 -2.78
CA LYS A 25 7.70 -8.51 -3.76
C LYS A 25 7.19 -8.27 -5.17
N ALA A 26 8.03 -7.64 -5.98
CA ALA A 26 7.84 -7.48 -7.41
C ALA A 26 9.17 -7.62 -8.15
N ASN A 27 9.14 -7.59 -9.48
CA ASN A 27 10.30 -7.78 -10.35
C ASN A 27 10.72 -6.49 -11.09
N ILE A 28 10.19 -5.35 -10.67
CA ILE A 28 10.45 -4.04 -11.28
C ILE A 28 10.55 -2.98 -10.19
N THR A 29 11.41 -1.99 -10.40
CA THR A 29 11.50 -0.78 -9.57
C THR A 29 10.67 0.33 -10.22
N ILE A 30 9.68 0.87 -9.50
CA ILE A 30 8.93 2.08 -9.91
C ILE A 30 9.70 3.32 -9.43
N VAL A 31 9.87 3.48 -8.12
CA VAL A 31 10.71 4.53 -7.52
C VAL A 31 11.82 3.87 -6.71
N LYS A 32 13.07 4.29 -6.97
CA LYS A 32 14.27 3.70 -6.32
C LYS A 32 14.65 4.40 -5.03
N ASN A 33 14.63 5.74 -5.02
CA ASN A 33 15.10 6.56 -3.92
C ASN A 33 14.04 7.58 -3.54
N VAL A 34 13.89 7.82 -2.23
CA VAL A 34 13.07 8.87 -1.66
C VAL A 34 13.93 9.51 -0.57
N ASP A 35 14.09 10.83 -0.62
CA ASP A 35 14.83 11.59 0.39
C ASP A 35 13.86 12.14 1.44
N ASP A 36 14.40 12.64 2.57
CA ASP A 36 13.62 13.24 3.67
C ASP A 36 12.39 12.40 4.05
N LEU A 37 12.65 11.20 4.59
CA LEU A 37 11.63 10.18 4.78
C LEU A 37 11.46 9.75 6.24
N SER A 38 10.24 9.30 6.53
CA SER A 38 9.80 8.71 7.79
C SER A 38 9.27 7.30 7.55
N PRO A 39 9.93 6.25 8.08
CA PRO A 39 9.46 4.89 7.95
C PRO A 39 8.37 4.58 8.97
N ILE A 40 7.22 4.12 8.50
CA ILE A 40 6.10 3.65 9.32
C ILE A 40 5.92 2.15 9.05
N TYR A 41 5.79 1.35 10.10
CA TYR A 41 5.68 -0.10 9.99
C TYR A 41 4.28 -0.57 10.40
N ILE A 42 3.70 -1.46 9.61
CA ILE A 42 2.43 -2.13 9.89
C ILE A 42 2.69 -3.64 9.89
N PHE A 43 2.80 -4.22 11.08
CA PHE A 43 3.17 -5.61 11.27
C PHE A 43 1.97 -6.54 11.25
N PHE A 44 2.16 -7.72 10.67
CA PHE A 44 1.22 -8.83 10.77
C PHE A 44 1.35 -9.52 12.14
N ARG A 45 0.23 -9.60 12.88
CA ARG A 45 0.13 -10.30 14.16
C ARG A 45 -1.04 -11.27 14.14
N THR A 46 -0.91 -12.33 14.93
CA THR A 46 -1.98 -13.29 15.18
C THR A 46 -2.25 -13.38 16.67
N LYS A 47 -3.52 -13.34 17.06
CA LYS A 47 -3.97 -13.62 18.43
C LYS A 47 -5.02 -14.73 18.36
N GLY A 48 -4.60 -15.97 18.63
CA GLY A 48 -5.46 -17.13 18.39
C GLY A 48 -5.76 -17.28 16.89
N LYS A 49 -7.05 -17.24 16.53
CA LYS A 49 -7.51 -17.30 15.13
C LYS A 49 -7.63 -15.93 14.46
N ASP A 50 -7.43 -14.84 15.20
CA ASP A 50 -7.60 -13.49 14.70
C ASP A 50 -6.30 -12.93 14.12
N THR A 51 -6.41 -12.26 12.98
CA THR A 51 -5.34 -11.47 12.36
C THR A 51 -5.45 -10.02 12.79
N LEU A 52 -4.34 -9.44 13.24
CA LEU A 52 -4.24 -8.05 13.70
C LEU A 52 -3.15 -7.30 12.92
N ALA A 53 -3.35 -6.00 12.73
CA ALA A 53 -2.30 -5.09 12.29
C ALA A 53 -1.79 -4.29 13.48
N GLU A 54 -0.48 -4.34 13.71
CA GLU A 54 0.20 -3.52 14.72
C GLU A 54 0.95 -2.39 14.02
N VAL A 55 0.58 -1.13 14.31
CA VAL A 55 1.14 0.04 13.64
C VAL A 55 2.15 0.74 14.54
N ASN A 56 3.41 0.81 14.11
CA ASN A 56 4.42 1.63 14.77
C ASN A 56 4.32 3.09 14.31
N ARG A 57 3.61 3.91 15.10
CA ARG A 57 3.38 5.34 14.81
C ARG A 57 4.49 6.26 15.31
N LYS A 58 5.52 5.74 16.00
CA LYS A 58 6.54 6.57 16.68
C LYS A 58 7.35 7.44 15.72
N ASN A 59 7.45 7.03 14.45
CA ASN A 59 8.26 7.70 13.43
C ASN A 59 7.43 8.52 12.42
N SER A 60 6.16 8.87 12.71
CA SER A 60 5.31 9.56 11.74
C SER A 60 5.53 11.09 11.71
N ILE A 61 6.64 11.56 11.12
CA ILE A 61 6.93 13.01 11.02
C ILE A 61 6.18 13.60 9.83
N ILE A 62 5.22 14.50 10.09
CA ILE A 62 4.24 14.97 9.11
C ILE A 62 4.87 15.70 7.91
N SER A 63 5.93 16.46 8.13
CA SER A 63 6.61 17.28 7.10
C SER A 63 7.45 16.49 6.09
N THR A 64 7.66 15.19 6.34
CA THR A 64 8.56 14.31 5.56
C THR A 64 7.77 13.37 4.65
N ASN A 65 8.43 12.75 3.68
CA ASN A 65 7.87 11.67 2.90
C ASN A 65 7.57 10.46 3.79
N TRP A 66 6.40 9.84 3.69
CA TRP A 66 6.10 8.64 4.49
C TRP A 66 6.33 7.38 3.69
N ILE A 67 7.14 6.47 4.23
CA ILE A 67 7.33 5.13 3.69
C ILE A 67 6.55 4.15 4.57
N LEU A 68 5.43 3.67 4.06
CA LEU A 68 4.66 2.63 4.73
C LEU A 68 5.21 1.26 4.34
N ASN A 69 5.89 0.65 5.31
CA ASN A 69 6.32 -0.74 5.29
C ASN A 69 5.17 -1.57 5.84
N VAL A 70 4.41 -2.22 4.96
CA VAL A 70 3.24 -3.02 5.34
C VAL A 70 3.55 -4.48 5.13
N ASP A 71 3.29 -5.31 6.14
CA ASP A 71 3.50 -6.74 6.01
C ASP A 71 2.59 -7.33 4.94
N LYS A 72 3.19 -8.01 3.95
CA LYS A 72 2.51 -8.57 2.79
C LYS A 72 1.37 -9.53 3.13
N ARG A 73 1.39 -10.13 4.32
CA ARG A 73 0.41 -11.14 4.75
C ARG A 73 -0.91 -10.52 5.24
N LEU A 74 -0.92 -9.23 5.54
CA LEU A 74 -2.13 -8.56 6.03
C LEU A 74 -3.22 -8.56 4.96
N PRO A 75 -4.45 -8.99 5.25
CA PRO A 75 -5.56 -8.81 4.33
C PRO A 75 -5.95 -7.33 4.26
N LEU A 76 -6.43 -6.86 3.11
CA LEU A 76 -6.78 -5.45 2.89
C LEU A 76 -7.83 -4.93 3.89
N ARG A 77 -8.79 -5.77 4.29
CA ARG A 77 -9.80 -5.45 5.32
C ARG A 77 -9.20 -5.05 6.68
N ILE A 78 -7.94 -5.39 6.93
CA ILE A 78 -7.20 -5.03 8.15
C ILE A 78 -6.18 -3.91 7.86
N ALA A 79 -5.42 -4.02 6.77
CA ALA A 79 -4.38 -3.05 6.44
C ALA A 79 -4.95 -1.68 6.04
N ILE A 80 -5.94 -1.65 5.14
CA ILE A 80 -6.45 -0.42 4.55
C ILE A 80 -7.09 0.51 5.61
N PRO A 81 -7.91 0.02 6.57
CA PRO A 81 -8.41 0.88 7.64
C PRO A 81 -7.32 1.57 8.47
N GLU A 82 -6.22 0.89 8.79
CA GLU A 82 -5.08 1.51 9.50
C GLU A 82 -4.34 2.53 8.64
N ILE A 83 -4.17 2.24 7.35
CA ILE A 83 -3.59 3.16 6.37
C ILE A 83 -4.46 4.42 6.24
N MET A 84 -5.78 4.28 6.16
CA MET A 84 -6.72 5.40 6.08
C MET A 84 -6.59 6.32 7.31
N LYS A 85 -6.46 5.75 8.52
CA LYS A 85 -6.22 6.54 9.75
C LYS A 85 -4.92 7.34 9.67
N LEU A 86 -3.85 6.74 9.14
CA LEU A 86 -2.57 7.42 8.93
C LEU A 86 -2.68 8.54 7.90
N GLN A 87 -3.32 8.27 6.75
CA GLN A 87 -3.55 9.28 5.71
C GLN A 87 -4.39 10.45 6.23
N GLN A 88 -5.45 10.17 6.98
CA GLN A 88 -6.30 11.18 7.60
C GLN A 88 -5.48 12.07 8.53
N LYS A 89 -4.72 11.49 9.46
CA LYS A 89 -3.81 12.22 10.34
C LYS A 89 -2.88 13.16 9.56
N LYS A 90 -2.24 12.67 8.48
CA LYS A 90 -1.32 13.49 7.67
C LYS A 90 -2.02 14.62 6.93
N ARG A 91 -3.23 14.38 6.43
CA ARG A 91 -4.01 15.34 5.65
C ARG A 91 -4.63 16.44 6.51
N GLU A 92 -5.05 16.10 7.72
CA GLU A 92 -5.70 17.02 8.67
C GLU A 92 -4.70 17.88 9.45
N GLU A 93 -3.44 17.46 9.57
CA GLU A 93 -2.40 18.23 10.24
C GLU A 93 -2.12 19.54 9.48
N LYS A 94 -2.31 20.67 10.16
CA LYS A 94 -2.15 22.02 9.59
C LYS A 94 -0.81 22.64 9.98
N ALA A 95 -0.24 22.24 11.12
CA ALA A 95 1.03 22.79 11.59
C ALA A 95 2.20 22.08 10.91
N HIS A 96 3.18 22.84 10.42
CA HIS A 96 4.40 22.31 9.78
C HIS A 96 4.14 21.35 8.61
N LYS A 97 3.00 21.51 7.93
CA LYS A 97 2.65 20.69 6.77
C LYS A 97 3.56 21.05 5.59
N ASN A 98 4.11 20.01 4.96
CA ASN A 98 4.80 20.13 3.68
C ASN A 98 3.89 19.58 2.59
N GLU A 99 3.30 20.46 1.76
CA GLU A 99 2.41 20.04 0.67
C GLU A 99 3.13 19.24 -0.43
N LYS A 100 4.47 19.30 -0.47
CA LYS A 100 5.28 18.49 -1.39
C LYS A 100 5.63 17.11 -0.82
N ALA A 101 5.35 16.84 0.45
CA ALA A 101 5.63 15.54 1.05
C ALA A 101 4.65 14.48 0.52
N GLU A 102 5.20 13.40 0.03
CA GLU A 102 4.48 12.29 -0.58
C GLU A 102 4.43 11.07 0.34
N ASN A 103 3.61 10.09 -0.02
CA ASN A 103 3.47 8.83 0.68
C ASN A 103 3.69 7.68 -0.29
N TYR A 104 4.47 6.70 0.15
CA TYR A 104 4.88 5.55 -0.64
C TYR A 104 4.66 4.25 0.13
N TYR A 105 4.27 3.19 -0.58
CA TYR A 105 4.42 1.83 -0.07
C TYR A 105 5.79 1.31 -0.47
N SER A 106 6.48 0.64 0.45
CA SER A 106 7.73 -0.07 0.16
C SER A 106 7.47 -1.51 -0.28
N TYR A 107 8.26 -2.00 -1.21
CA TYR A 107 8.31 -3.41 -1.60
C TYR A 107 9.74 -3.81 -1.97
N ALA A 108 10.03 -5.10 -2.02
CA ALA A 108 11.31 -5.62 -2.46
C ALA A 108 11.29 -5.91 -3.97
N ASP A 109 12.14 -5.24 -4.73
CA ASP A 109 12.45 -5.59 -6.11
C ASP A 109 13.38 -6.81 -6.11
N THR A 110 12.85 -7.93 -6.57
CA THR A 110 13.53 -9.22 -6.61
C THR A 110 14.56 -9.34 -7.73
N ILE A 111 14.44 -8.54 -8.80
CA ILE A 111 15.41 -8.50 -9.91
C ILE A 111 16.49 -7.46 -9.60
N GLY A 112 16.07 -6.24 -9.26
CA GLY A 112 16.98 -5.15 -8.90
C GLY A 112 17.72 -5.37 -7.57
N LYS A 113 17.22 -6.30 -6.73
CA LYS A 113 17.74 -6.64 -5.39
C LYS A 113 17.82 -5.41 -4.47
N ASN A 114 16.80 -4.56 -4.54
CA ASN A 114 16.68 -3.35 -3.73
C ASN A 114 15.28 -3.22 -3.13
N VAL A 115 15.14 -2.33 -2.15
CA VAL A 115 13.82 -1.81 -1.78
C VAL A 115 13.42 -0.79 -2.84
N ALA A 116 12.15 -0.83 -3.22
CA ALA A 116 11.54 0.08 -4.17
C ALA A 116 10.21 0.60 -3.60
N PHE A 117 9.72 1.67 -4.20
CA PHE A 117 8.60 2.44 -3.69
C PHE A 117 7.53 2.64 -4.76
N ILE A 118 6.27 2.57 -4.36
CA ILE A 118 5.12 2.92 -5.20
C ILE A 118 4.32 4.05 -4.54
N PRO A 119 4.10 5.18 -5.22
CA PRO A 119 3.41 6.33 -4.64
C PRO A 119 1.92 6.02 -4.41
N PHE A 120 1.36 6.56 -3.33
CA PHE A 120 -0.06 6.48 -3.00
C PHE A 120 -0.63 7.75 -2.36
N THR A 121 0.10 8.88 -2.38
CA THR A 121 -0.32 10.18 -1.82
C THR A 121 -1.75 10.55 -2.22
N ASN A 122 -2.06 10.39 -3.51
CA ASN A 122 -3.31 10.78 -4.15
C ASN A 122 -4.36 9.67 -4.19
N VAL A 123 -4.15 8.56 -3.47
CA VAL A 123 -5.11 7.47 -3.34
C VAL A 123 -6.07 7.75 -2.18
N TYR A 124 -7.37 7.59 -2.43
CA TYR A 124 -8.46 7.77 -1.49
C TYR A 124 -9.24 6.46 -1.40
N TYR A 125 -9.00 5.72 -0.33
CA TYR A 125 -9.67 4.44 -0.13
C TYR A 125 -11.16 4.60 0.18
N LYS A 126 -11.96 3.71 -0.40
CA LYS A 126 -13.39 3.55 -0.13
C LYS A 126 -13.64 2.10 0.29
N LEU A 127 -14.38 1.91 1.38
CA LEU A 127 -14.72 0.58 1.89
C LEU A 127 -16.14 0.15 1.51
N GLU A 128 -16.62 0.66 0.38
CA GLU A 128 -17.97 0.44 -0.16
C GLU A 128 -17.86 0.04 -1.63
N ASN A 129 -18.99 -0.30 -2.26
CA ASN A 129 -19.04 -0.52 -3.71
C ASN A 129 -18.97 0.83 -4.46
N PRO A 130 -18.34 0.89 -5.64
CA PRO A 130 -18.41 2.06 -6.50
C PRO A 130 -19.86 2.28 -6.99
N LYS A 131 -20.25 3.54 -7.13
CA LYS A 131 -21.61 3.92 -7.59
C LYS A 131 -21.72 4.09 -9.10
N SER A 132 -20.59 4.28 -9.78
CA SER A 132 -20.51 4.57 -11.21
C SER A 132 -19.09 4.27 -11.71
N GLY A 133 -18.95 4.16 -13.04
CA GLY A 133 -17.68 3.88 -13.70
C GLY A 133 -17.57 2.42 -14.12
N VAL A 134 -16.57 2.12 -14.96
CA VAL A 134 -16.27 0.75 -15.39
C VAL A 134 -15.49 0.07 -14.26
N VAL A 135 -16.06 -0.97 -13.69
CA VAL A 135 -15.48 -1.63 -12.51
C VAL A 135 -14.45 -2.65 -12.95
N VAL A 136 -13.18 -2.41 -12.61
CA VAL A 136 -12.08 -3.38 -12.75
C VAL A 136 -11.80 -3.98 -11.37
N PHE A 137 -12.34 -5.17 -11.13
CA PHE A 137 -12.32 -5.83 -9.83
C PHE A 137 -11.27 -6.95 -9.78
N PHE A 138 -10.33 -6.83 -8.83
CA PHE A 138 -9.32 -7.84 -8.53
C PHE A 138 -9.80 -8.75 -7.40
N THR A 139 -10.00 -10.03 -7.70
CA THR A 139 -10.49 -11.01 -6.73
C THR A 139 -9.34 -11.57 -5.88
N LYS A 140 -9.68 -12.13 -4.71
CA LYS A 140 -8.71 -12.87 -3.86
C LYS A 140 -8.08 -14.09 -4.55
N ASN A 141 -8.68 -14.58 -5.64
CA ASN A 141 -8.22 -15.75 -6.40
C ASN A 141 -7.28 -15.34 -7.56
N ASN A 142 -6.82 -14.09 -7.59
CA ASN A 142 -6.01 -13.50 -8.68
C ASN A 142 -6.75 -13.42 -10.03
N GLU A 143 -8.08 -13.40 -10.01
CA GLU A 143 -8.90 -13.16 -11.21
C GLU A 143 -9.18 -11.66 -11.36
N ILE A 144 -9.41 -11.22 -12.59
CA ILE A 144 -9.80 -9.85 -12.90
C ILE A 144 -11.17 -9.90 -13.55
N LEU A 145 -12.12 -9.13 -13.01
CA LEU A 145 -13.46 -8.96 -13.56
C LEU A 145 -13.60 -7.53 -14.06
N VAL A 146 -14.07 -7.33 -15.28
CA VAL A 146 -14.48 -6.02 -15.80
C VAL A 146 -16.00 -6.03 -15.94
N ASP A 147 -16.70 -5.25 -15.11
CA ASP A 147 -18.17 -5.26 -15.00
C ASP A 147 -18.76 -6.68 -14.89
N SER A 148 -18.16 -7.51 -14.03
CA SER A 148 -18.50 -8.93 -13.79
C SER A 148 -18.11 -9.92 -14.89
N ILE A 149 -17.45 -9.47 -15.96
CA ILE A 149 -16.93 -10.34 -17.02
C ILE A 149 -15.48 -10.70 -16.67
N ALA A 150 -15.16 -12.00 -16.62
CA ALA A 150 -13.79 -12.44 -16.39
C ALA A 150 -12.88 -12.07 -17.57
N VAL A 151 -11.77 -11.39 -17.27
CA VAL A 151 -10.78 -10.95 -18.25
C VAL A 151 -9.41 -11.45 -17.79
N LYS A 152 -8.65 -12.03 -18.71
CA LYS A 152 -7.28 -12.44 -18.42
C LYS A 152 -6.39 -11.22 -18.20
N ARG A 153 -5.42 -11.33 -17.29
CA ARG A 153 -4.54 -10.21 -16.91
C ARG A 153 -3.81 -9.63 -18.12
N GLU A 154 -3.28 -10.48 -18.99
CA GLU A 154 -2.58 -10.12 -20.22
C GLU A 154 -3.48 -9.48 -21.29
N GLU A 155 -4.79 -9.73 -21.24
CA GLU A 155 -5.78 -9.19 -22.19
C GLU A 155 -6.43 -7.90 -21.68
N LEU A 156 -6.23 -7.53 -20.41
CA LEU A 156 -6.93 -6.41 -19.78
C LEU A 156 -6.73 -5.08 -20.53
N GLN A 157 -5.51 -4.74 -20.94
CA GLN A 157 -5.26 -3.51 -21.70
C GLN A 157 -6.07 -3.50 -23.00
N THR A 158 -6.05 -4.60 -23.75
CA THR A 158 -6.77 -4.73 -25.01
C THR A 158 -8.27 -4.69 -24.79
N TYR A 159 -8.76 -5.26 -23.68
CA TYR A 159 -10.16 -5.20 -23.29
C TYR A 159 -10.60 -3.76 -23.00
N LEU A 160 -9.86 -3.04 -22.15
CA LEU A 160 -10.15 -1.65 -21.78
C LEU A 160 -10.12 -0.72 -23.00
N ASN A 161 -9.17 -0.91 -23.92
CA ASN A 161 -9.08 -0.11 -25.15
C ASN A 161 -10.27 -0.29 -26.11
N LYS A 162 -11.03 -1.40 -26.01
CA LYS A 162 -12.20 -1.67 -26.84
C LYS A 162 -13.49 -1.09 -26.26
N LEU A 163 -13.47 -0.59 -25.03
CA LEU A 163 -14.64 -0.01 -24.41
C LEU A 163 -15.06 1.26 -25.16
N PRO A 164 -16.36 1.44 -25.47
CA PRO A 164 -16.85 2.56 -26.26
C PRO A 164 -16.53 3.88 -25.56
N SER A 165 -15.86 4.83 -26.24
CA SER A 165 -15.34 6.09 -25.66
C SER A 165 -16.40 7.14 -25.30
N ASN A 166 -17.65 6.73 -25.14
CA ASN A 166 -18.80 7.62 -25.05
C ASN A 166 -19.02 8.01 -23.58
N THR A 167 -18.46 9.17 -23.18
CA THR A 167 -18.82 9.94 -21.96
C THR A 167 -18.73 9.20 -20.61
N SER A 168 -17.70 9.52 -19.81
CA SER A 168 -17.57 9.22 -18.36
C SER A 168 -17.03 7.84 -17.94
N ASN A 169 -16.38 7.07 -18.81
CA ASN A 169 -15.75 5.78 -18.48
C ASN A 169 -14.44 5.93 -17.68
N GLN A 170 -14.49 6.59 -16.53
CA GLN A 170 -13.38 6.47 -15.58
C GLN A 170 -13.36 5.01 -15.10
N CYS A 171 -12.28 4.29 -15.42
CA CYS A 171 -12.05 2.97 -14.85
C CYS A 171 -11.88 3.12 -13.33
N VAL A 172 -12.62 2.30 -12.58
CA VAL A 172 -12.55 2.28 -11.12
C VAL A 172 -11.94 0.95 -10.68
N PHE A 173 -10.80 1.04 -10.00
CA PHE A 173 -10.09 -0.13 -9.51
C PHE A 173 -10.62 -0.55 -8.14
N CYS A 174 -11.06 -1.80 -8.09
CA CYS A 174 -11.69 -2.40 -6.93
C CYS A 174 -10.95 -3.67 -6.53
N PHE A 175 -10.87 -3.94 -5.23
CA PHE A 175 -10.14 -5.08 -4.69
C PHE A 175 -11.00 -5.82 -3.67
N ASP A 176 -11.03 -7.14 -3.74
CA ASP A 176 -11.62 -7.97 -2.69
C ASP A 176 -10.90 -7.69 -1.37
N LYS A 177 -11.66 -7.35 -0.32
CA LYS A 177 -11.12 -7.01 1.00
C LYS A 177 -10.26 -8.11 1.64
N ASN A 178 -10.35 -9.35 1.17
CA ASN A 178 -9.57 -10.48 1.66
C ASN A 178 -8.28 -10.72 0.87
N VAL A 179 -8.03 -9.96 -0.20
CA VAL A 179 -6.74 -9.92 -0.88
C VAL A 179 -5.64 -9.57 0.12
N THR A 180 -4.49 -10.23 0.00
CA THR A 180 -3.32 -9.90 0.84
C THR A 180 -2.68 -8.61 0.34
N PHE A 181 -2.08 -7.84 1.25
CA PHE A 181 -1.39 -6.60 0.89
C PHE A 181 -0.26 -6.85 -0.13
N GLY A 182 0.37 -8.03 -0.07
CA GLY A 182 1.35 -8.47 -1.06
C GLY A 182 0.78 -8.53 -2.47
N SER A 183 -0.34 -9.24 -2.66
CA SER A 183 -1.03 -9.34 -3.95
C SER A 183 -1.53 -7.97 -4.44
N TYR A 184 -2.08 -7.17 -3.53
CA TYR A 184 -2.51 -5.80 -3.85
C TYR A 184 -1.38 -4.93 -4.42
N ILE A 185 -0.16 -5.00 -3.87
CA ILE A 185 0.98 -4.27 -4.43
C ILE A 185 1.34 -4.79 -5.84
N GLN A 186 1.25 -6.10 -6.08
CA GLN A 186 1.46 -6.66 -7.42
C GLN A 186 0.40 -6.16 -8.40
N ASP A 187 -0.86 -6.05 -7.96
CA ASP A 187 -1.95 -5.52 -8.76
C ASP A 187 -1.77 -4.03 -9.04
N LYS A 188 -1.37 -3.22 -8.06
CA LYS A 188 -1.04 -1.81 -8.29
C LYS A 188 0.09 -1.61 -9.30
N ILE A 189 1.16 -2.43 -9.20
CA ILE A 189 2.29 -2.37 -10.13
C ILE A 189 1.81 -2.74 -11.55
N PHE A 190 0.97 -3.76 -11.66
CA PHE A 190 0.36 -4.13 -12.92
C PHE A 190 -0.53 -3.01 -13.48
N ILE A 191 -1.40 -2.41 -12.68
CA ILE A 191 -2.23 -1.26 -13.07
C ILE A 191 -1.36 -0.09 -13.55
N ASN A 192 -0.25 0.20 -12.86
CA ASN A 192 0.69 1.25 -13.25
C ASN A 192 1.35 0.98 -14.61
N SER A 193 1.44 -0.29 -15.04
CA SER A 193 1.94 -0.66 -16.36
C SER A 193 0.91 -0.50 -17.49
N LEU A 194 -0.37 -0.32 -17.15
CA LEU A 194 -1.43 -0.09 -18.13
C LEU A 194 -1.31 1.32 -18.71
N LYS A 195 -1.47 1.43 -20.03
CA LYS A 195 -1.55 2.70 -20.76
C LYS A 195 -2.98 3.20 -20.69
N LEU A 196 -3.33 3.80 -19.55
CA LEU A 196 -4.62 4.48 -19.36
C LEU A 196 -4.50 5.92 -19.91
N SER A 197 -5.62 6.51 -20.33
CA SER A 197 -5.63 7.83 -20.98
C SER A 197 -5.34 8.95 -19.95
N SER A 198 -4.55 9.96 -20.32
CA SER A 198 -4.09 11.02 -19.41
C SER A 198 -5.19 11.89 -18.80
N SER A 199 -6.43 11.88 -19.34
CA SER A 199 -7.61 12.49 -18.71
C SER A 199 -8.07 11.78 -17.43
N GLU A 200 -7.60 10.55 -17.19
CA GLU A 200 -7.88 9.76 -15.98
C GLU A 200 -6.89 10.06 -14.85
N PHE A 201 -5.83 10.86 -15.11
CA PHE A 201 -4.68 10.96 -14.19
C PHE A 201 -4.65 12.17 -13.24
N ASN A 202 -5.53 13.17 -13.41
CA ASN A 202 -5.34 14.49 -12.77
C ASN A 202 -6.23 14.84 -11.57
N MET A 203 -7.08 13.94 -11.06
CA MET A 203 -7.90 14.20 -9.85
C MET A 203 -8.01 12.93 -9.02
N LYS A 204 -7.56 12.97 -7.76
CA LYS A 204 -7.84 12.01 -6.66
C LYS A 204 -8.27 10.59 -7.11
N TYR A 205 -7.36 9.62 -7.01
CA TYR A 205 -7.67 8.23 -7.34
C TYR A 205 -8.47 7.58 -6.22
N GLU A 206 -9.74 7.30 -6.46
CA GLU A 206 -10.52 6.47 -5.55
C GLU A 206 -10.19 4.99 -5.81
N GLU A 207 -9.82 4.27 -4.75
CA GLU A 207 -9.62 2.82 -4.78
C GLU A 207 -10.60 2.16 -3.82
N PHE A 208 -11.34 1.17 -4.32
CA PHE A 208 -12.43 0.56 -3.58
C PHE A 208 -11.99 -0.81 -3.05
N VAL A 209 -12.29 -1.10 -1.79
CA VAL A 209 -11.89 -2.32 -1.09
C VAL A 209 -13.10 -2.87 -0.33
N TYR A 210 -13.71 -3.94 -0.84
CA TYR A 210 -14.97 -4.47 -0.28
C TYR A 210 -15.11 -6.00 -0.33
#